data_AF-A0A7X3RVP9-F1
#
_entry.id   AF-A0A7X3RVP9-F1
#
_cell.length_a   1.000
_cell.length_b   1.000
_cell.length_c   1.000
_cell.angle_alpha   90.00
_cell.angle_beta   90.00
_cell.angle_gamma   90.00
#
_symmetry.space_group_name_H-M   'P 1'
#
loop_
_entity.id
_entity.type
_entity.pdbx_description
1 polymer ?
#
loop_
_entity_poly.entity_id
_entity_poly.type
_entity_poly.pdbx_seq_one_letter_code
_entity_poly.pdbx_strand_id
1 'polypeptide(L)'
;MNESQGIADLDLRTIAALSGMPKIKNLVNPKNPTEMSERVIVTFKPLPKNYPNTEINAYRERLRNSLLSNGANVISWEDATTEDASYGMFSKLMGLKSVRRKVNAVIDVKKKLSPIRWLLSKVAENIYRIVRKDSLSVSSILKISGWADDFTVGYLQDPYNTQVITIMSLDPEFENEDTTYERKISLGLKNLINNMSEIVIGVSRRNFAIINMNLSDSIYAHDQLDDFVLYSLIPKIYAPIKPPILTRFSVSEYDPQEFEYAKKLSTLGADLKSTDLFPAGSKFIDAIKRLSHRDVANKILDGRTGVSYGFIALAEPPGYDGDKYIDENMWNSLQEIPNYNPDEVRAASNDRWYVRTLLADETVYQQVPDIWIVTSRSGCDKTNLNPDSDIVRIGLLKGKLHLQIPRGVDLGRRDIRPSFDTYVILSQALSSALYAPSLIEKEMSILHFHGYPDPCWFRGSEHHAGARNPSLPCGTVEAALLNYSAVYETATQNGSDIKLLCLVESDHGVNVLGPDREYLVQRLLAGSSEGHILLGGKYLPMLKRQSVASQ
;
A
#
# COMPACT_ATOMS: atom_id res chain seq x y z
N MET A 1 -14.51 6.38 -31.25
CA MET A 1 -14.77 6.77 -29.86
C MET A 1 -14.29 5.64 -28.96
N ASN A 2 -12.99 5.60 -28.70
CA ASN A 2 -12.42 4.89 -27.55
C ASN A 2 -12.34 5.95 -26.47
N GLU A 3 -13.24 5.91 -25.49
CA GLU A 3 -13.05 6.71 -24.27
C GLU A 3 -11.76 6.21 -23.62
N SER A 4 -10.75 7.07 -23.59
CA SER A 4 -9.43 6.77 -23.04
C SER A 4 -9.61 6.29 -21.59
N GLN A 5 -9.18 5.06 -21.31
CA GLN A 5 -9.12 4.46 -19.97
C GLN A 5 -8.04 5.11 -19.08
N GLY A 6 -7.66 6.36 -19.37
CA GLY A 6 -6.65 7.13 -18.65
C GLY A 6 -7.20 7.66 -17.33
N ILE A 7 -6.36 7.64 -16.30
CA ILE A 7 -6.56 8.41 -15.06
C ILE A 7 -5.84 9.76 -15.11
N ALA A 8 -5.07 9.98 -16.17
CA ALA A 8 -4.42 11.21 -16.55
C ALA A 8 -4.48 11.32 -18.09
N ASP A 9 -3.73 12.25 -18.67
CA ASP A 9 -3.54 12.40 -20.11
C ASP A 9 -2.78 11.23 -20.77
N LEU A 10 -2.08 10.42 -19.97
CA LEU A 10 -1.38 9.20 -20.42
C LEU A 10 -2.15 7.92 -20.05
N ASP A 11 -2.01 6.89 -20.91
CA ASP A 11 -2.52 5.56 -20.66
C ASP A 11 -1.95 4.94 -19.37
N LEU A 12 -2.77 4.20 -18.63
CA LEU A 12 -2.38 3.53 -17.37
C LEU A 12 -1.11 2.68 -17.49
N ARG A 13 -0.97 1.97 -18.62
CA ARG A 13 0.19 1.10 -18.88
C ARG A 13 1.45 1.91 -19.12
N THR A 14 1.33 3.06 -19.77
CA THR A 14 2.43 3.99 -19.98
C THR A 14 2.89 4.58 -18.66
N ILE A 15 1.98 5.09 -17.83
CA ILE A 15 2.29 5.63 -16.50
C ILE A 15 2.98 4.58 -15.63
N ALA A 16 2.44 3.35 -15.59
CA ALA A 16 3.00 2.25 -14.83
C ALA A 16 4.43 1.90 -15.30
N ALA A 17 4.65 1.82 -16.62
CA ALA A 17 5.95 1.51 -17.19
C ALA A 17 6.98 2.62 -16.95
N LEU A 18 6.61 3.88 -17.14
CA LEU A 18 7.46 5.04 -16.87
C LEU A 18 7.86 5.11 -15.39
N SER A 19 6.95 4.74 -14.48
CA SER A 19 7.20 4.70 -13.02
C SER A 19 7.93 3.43 -12.54
N GLY A 20 8.39 2.56 -13.45
CA GLY A 20 9.10 1.33 -13.09
C GLY A 20 8.23 0.25 -12.42
N MET A 21 6.91 0.30 -12.58
CA MET A 21 5.98 -0.68 -12.02
C MET A 21 5.99 -1.99 -12.82
N PRO A 22 5.61 -3.13 -12.22
CA PRO A 22 5.53 -4.38 -12.97
C PRO A 22 4.32 -4.38 -13.91
N LYS A 23 4.41 -5.11 -15.03
CA LYS A 23 3.26 -5.30 -15.93
C LYS A 23 2.15 -6.09 -15.22
N ILE A 24 0.98 -5.50 -15.07
CA ILE A 24 -0.22 -6.14 -14.52
C ILE A 24 -1.17 -6.52 -15.67
N LYS A 25 -1.47 -7.82 -15.82
CA LYS A 25 -2.27 -8.34 -16.94
C LYS A 25 -3.71 -7.85 -16.97
N ASN A 26 -4.32 -7.66 -15.79
CA ASN A 26 -5.74 -7.31 -15.64
C ASN A 26 -5.91 -5.94 -14.97
N LEU A 27 -4.98 -5.01 -15.17
CA LEU A 27 -5.05 -3.67 -14.62
C LEU A 27 -6.31 -2.97 -15.13
N VAL A 28 -7.14 -2.50 -14.20
CA VAL A 28 -8.33 -1.68 -14.48
C VAL A 28 -8.08 -0.24 -14.02
N ASN A 29 -8.99 0.68 -14.36
CA ASN A 29 -8.89 2.04 -13.86
C ASN A 29 -9.02 2.04 -12.33
N PRO A 30 -7.99 2.48 -11.57
CA PRO A 30 -8.03 2.41 -10.12
C PRO A 30 -9.04 3.37 -9.47
N LYS A 31 -9.60 4.32 -10.21
CA LYS A 31 -10.72 5.19 -9.79
C LYS A 31 -12.08 4.53 -9.94
N ASN A 32 -12.18 3.42 -10.69
CA ASN A 32 -13.43 2.71 -10.93
C ASN A 32 -13.50 1.42 -10.10
N PRO A 33 -13.99 1.48 -8.85
CA PRO A 33 -14.12 0.29 -8.00
C PRO A 33 -15.10 -0.75 -8.55
N THR A 34 -16.05 -0.35 -9.40
CA THR A 34 -16.98 -1.28 -10.06
C THR A 34 -16.24 -2.19 -11.03
N GLU A 35 -15.31 -1.67 -11.82
CA GLU A 35 -14.44 -2.51 -12.68
C GLU A 35 -13.57 -3.47 -11.86
N MET A 36 -13.08 -3.05 -10.68
CA MET A 36 -12.37 -3.95 -9.76
C MET A 36 -13.28 -5.06 -9.25
N SER A 37 -14.52 -4.73 -8.93
CA SER A 37 -15.52 -5.67 -8.39
C SER A 37 -15.77 -6.85 -9.33
N GLU A 38 -15.92 -6.58 -10.63
CA GLU A 38 -16.14 -7.61 -11.65
C GLU A 38 -14.96 -8.60 -11.79
N ARG A 39 -13.77 -8.22 -11.27
CA ARG A 39 -12.55 -9.03 -11.32
C ARG A 39 -12.27 -9.82 -10.05
N VAL A 40 -13.01 -9.58 -8.96
CA VAL A 40 -12.77 -10.28 -7.69
C VAL A 40 -13.68 -11.50 -7.53
N ILE A 41 -13.07 -12.62 -7.16
CA ILE A 41 -13.73 -13.86 -6.79
C ILE A 41 -13.59 -14.06 -5.29
N VAL A 42 -14.72 -14.12 -4.59
CA VAL A 42 -14.77 -14.26 -3.13
C VAL A 42 -15.51 -15.53 -2.76
N THR A 43 -15.11 -16.17 -1.66
CA THR A 43 -15.87 -17.26 -1.07
C THR A 43 -15.98 -17.10 0.44
N PHE A 44 -17.02 -17.71 1.01
CA PHE A 44 -17.24 -17.73 2.46
C PHE A 44 -17.02 -19.14 2.98
N LYS A 45 -16.08 -19.31 3.93
CA LYS A 45 -15.87 -20.59 4.60
C LYS A 45 -17.13 -20.97 5.39
N PRO A 46 -17.56 -22.25 5.38
CA PRO A 46 -18.72 -22.69 6.16
C PRO A 46 -18.54 -22.42 7.65
N LEU A 47 -19.61 -21.98 8.31
CA LEU A 47 -19.59 -21.72 9.74
C LEU A 47 -19.39 -23.04 10.52
N PRO A 48 -18.70 -23.01 11.66
CA PRO A 48 -18.70 -24.13 12.59
C PRO A 48 -20.13 -24.50 12.99
N LYS A 49 -20.39 -25.80 13.24
CA LYS A 49 -21.68 -26.25 13.77
C LYS A 49 -22.01 -25.47 15.05
N ASN A 50 -23.23 -24.94 15.14
CA ASN A 50 -23.74 -24.15 16.26
C ASN A 50 -22.90 -22.89 16.57
N TYR A 51 -22.41 -22.20 15.54
CA TYR A 51 -21.71 -20.93 15.74
C TYR A 51 -22.61 -19.93 16.49
N PRO A 52 -22.24 -19.50 17.71
CA PRO A 52 -23.18 -18.89 18.65
C PRO A 52 -23.41 -17.39 18.42
N ASN A 53 -22.55 -16.72 17.64
CA ASN A 53 -22.61 -15.27 17.49
C ASN A 53 -23.57 -14.88 16.34
N THR A 54 -24.81 -14.57 16.71
CA THR A 54 -25.89 -14.19 15.79
C THR A 54 -25.61 -12.88 15.06
N GLU A 55 -24.93 -11.94 15.73
CA GLU A 55 -24.57 -10.64 15.16
C GLU A 55 -23.55 -10.78 14.02
N ILE A 56 -22.50 -11.58 14.24
CA ILE A 56 -21.53 -11.92 13.19
C ILE A 56 -22.20 -12.68 12.05
N ASN A 57 -23.13 -13.60 12.34
CA ASN A 57 -23.83 -14.33 11.30
C ASN A 57 -24.69 -13.39 10.43
N ALA A 58 -25.45 -12.49 11.06
CA ALA A 58 -26.24 -11.49 10.35
C ALA A 58 -25.38 -10.52 9.53
N TYR A 59 -24.24 -10.07 10.07
CA TYR A 59 -23.28 -9.26 9.32
C TYR A 59 -22.69 -10.02 8.13
N ARG A 60 -22.30 -11.29 8.30
CA ARG A 60 -21.74 -12.14 7.24
C ARG A 60 -22.69 -12.30 6.06
N GLU A 61 -23.99 -12.48 6.30
CA GLU A 61 -24.99 -12.57 5.23
C GLU A 61 -25.23 -11.21 4.54
N ARG A 62 -25.27 -10.10 5.31
CA ARG A 62 -25.34 -8.75 4.72
C ARG A 62 -24.12 -8.45 3.85
N LEU A 63 -22.92 -8.78 4.31
CA LEU A 63 -21.69 -8.63 3.56
C LEU A 63 -21.70 -9.45 2.26
N ARG A 64 -22.18 -10.70 2.31
CA ARG A 64 -22.35 -11.54 1.13
C ARG A 64 -23.25 -10.87 0.10
N ASN A 65 -24.41 -10.39 0.54
CA ASN A 65 -25.38 -9.74 -0.35
C ASN A 65 -24.81 -8.45 -0.93
N SER A 66 -24.15 -7.63 -0.11
CA SER A 66 -23.51 -6.39 -0.54
C SER A 66 -22.41 -6.64 -1.58
N LEU A 67 -21.57 -7.66 -1.41
CA LEU A 67 -20.57 -8.06 -2.41
C LEU A 67 -21.23 -8.44 -3.75
N LEU A 68 -22.28 -9.26 -3.71
CA LEU A 68 -23.04 -9.65 -4.91
C LEU A 68 -23.68 -8.45 -5.60
N SER A 69 -24.36 -7.58 -4.84
CA SER A 69 -25.02 -6.37 -5.34
C SER A 69 -24.05 -5.37 -5.96
N ASN A 70 -22.80 -5.35 -5.51
CA ASN A 70 -21.74 -4.53 -6.08
C ASN A 70 -20.97 -5.21 -7.24
N GLY A 71 -21.42 -6.39 -7.71
CA GLY A 71 -20.84 -7.05 -8.90
C GLY A 71 -19.69 -8.03 -8.63
N ALA A 72 -19.34 -8.30 -7.37
CA ALA A 72 -18.30 -9.27 -7.04
C ALA A 72 -18.78 -10.70 -7.30
N ASN A 73 -17.88 -11.56 -7.78
CA ASN A 73 -18.21 -12.96 -8.03
C ASN A 73 -18.10 -13.78 -6.74
N VAL A 74 -19.20 -13.91 -6.01
CA VAL A 74 -19.27 -14.72 -4.79
C VAL A 74 -19.63 -16.17 -5.13
N ILE A 75 -18.66 -17.08 -4.98
CA ILE A 75 -18.84 -18.51 -5.27
C ILE A 75 -19.00 -19.36 -4.01
N SER A 76 -19.67 -20.50 -4.15
CA SER A 76 -19.83 -21.48 -3.06
C SER A 76 -18.47 -22.00 -2.57
N TRP A 77 -18.43 -22.49 -1.33
CA TRP A 77 -17.20 -23.10 -0.78
C TRP A 77 -16.79 -24.34 -1.58
N GLU A 78 -17.77 -25.08 -2.07
CA GLU A 78 -17.59 -26.27 -2.90
C GLU A 78 -16.93 -25.93 -4.24
N ASP A 79 -17.37 -24.85 -4.90
CA ASP A 79 -16.79 -24.40 -6.19
C ASP A 79 -15.45 -23.70 -6.03
N ALA A 80 -15.23 -23.07 -4.87
CA ALA A 80 -13.99 -22.40 -4.51
C ALA A 80 -12.87 -23.39 -4.16
N THR A 81 -13.21 -24.64 -3.86
CA THR A 81 -12.25 -25.62 -3.37
C THR A 81 -12.02 -26.79 -4.34
N THR A 82 -10.90 -27.48 -4.15
CA THR A 82 -10.59 -28.78 -4.78
C THR A 82 -10.06 -29.73 -3.71
N GLU A 83 -10.19 -31.03 -3.94
CA GLU A 83 -9.43 -32.01 -3.17
C GLU A 83 -7.95 -31.72 -3.32
N ASP A 84 -7.25 -31.60 -2.19
CA ASP A 84 -5.86 -31.22 -2.21
C ASP A 84 -4.96 -32.43 -2.45
N ALA A 85 -4.51 -32.60 -3.69
CA ALA A 85 -3.54 -33.63 -4.07
C ALA A 85 -2.16 -33.38 -3.45
N SER A 86 -1.91 -32.18 -2.91
CA SER A 86 -0.59 -31.70 -2.47
C SER A 86 -0.18 -32.19 -1.07
N TYR A 87 -1.09 -32.84 -0.34
CA TYR A 87 -0.89 -33.38 1.02
C TYR A 87 -0.84 -34.93 1.07
N GLY A 88 -0.78 -35.58 -0.10
CA GLY A 88 -0.62 -37.03 -0.20
C GLY A 88 -1.83 -37.83 0.30
N MET A 89 -1.59 -39.06 0.75
CA MET A 89 -2.66 -40.00 1.12
C MET A 89 -3.42 -39.59 2.39
N PHE A 90 -2.79 -38.80 3.27
CA PHE A 90 -3.36 -38.35 4.56
C PHE A 90 -4.44 -37.27 4.40
N SER A 91 -4.34 -36.38 3.40
CA SER A 91 -5.39 -35.38 3.14
C SER A 91 -6.64 -35.96 2.53
N LYS A 92 -6.49 -36.97 1.67
CA LYS A 92 -7.63 -37.73 1.12
C LYS A 92 -8.40 -38.45 2.23
N LEU A 93 -7.69 -39.01 3.23
CA LEU A 93 -8.32 -39.67 4.37
C LEU A 93 -9.07 -38.69 5.30
N MET A 94 -8.58 -37.45 5.41
CA MET A 94 -9.15 -36.38 6.26
C MET A 94 -10.15 -35.48 5.52
N GLY A 95 -10.39 -35.70 4.23
CA GLY A 95 -11.28 -34.85 3.40
C GLY A 95 -10.83 -33.38 3.31
N LEU A 96 -9.52 -33.12 3.41
CA LEU A 96 -8.98 -31.75 3.41
C LEU A 96 -9.10 -31.14 2.02
N LYS A 97 -9.88 -30.06 1.92
CA LYS A 97 -10.09 -29.27 0.70
C LYS A 97 -9.19 -28.05 0.70
N SER A 98 -8.62 -27.71 -0.46
CA SER A 98 -7.83 -26.48 -0.65
C SER A 98 -8.58 -25.48 -1.51
N VAL A 99 -8.47 -24.19 -1.19
CA VAL A 99 -9.02 -23.06 -1.95
C VAL A 99 -8.20 -22.86 -3.22
N ARG A 100 -8.89 -22.80 -4.37
CA ARG A 100 -8.30 -22.65 -5.70
C ARG A 100 -7.55 -21.32 -5.84
N ARG A 101 -6.44 -21.32 -6.59
CA ARG A 101 -5.61 -20.12 -6.86
C ARG A 101 -6.36 -18.93 -7.47
N LYS A 102 -7.52 -19.16 -8.11
CA LYS A 102 -8.33 -18.10 -8.74
C LYS A 102 -9.16 -17.29 -7.75
N VAL A 103 -9.27 -17.72 -6.49
CA VAL A 103 -10.04 -17.02 -5.46
C VAL A 103 -9.19 -15.90 -4.89
N ASN A 104 -9.70 -14.67 -4.93
CA ASN A 104 -9.00 -13.48 -4.43
C ASN A 104 -9.14 -13.33 -2.91
N ALA A 105 -10.29 -13.72 -2.33
CA ALA A 105 -10.49 -13.65 -0.89
C ALA A 105 -11.34 -14.79 -0.32
N VAL A 106 -10.99 -15.19 0.89
CA VAL A 106 -11.76 -16.12 1.72
C VAL A 106 -12.23 -15.41 2.98
N ILE A 107 -13.54 -15.32 3.15
CA ILE A 107 -14.16 -14.75 4.35
C ILE A 107 -14.40 -15.88 5.36
N ASP A 108 -13.81 -15.76 6.54
CA ASP A 108 -13.98 -16.66 7.68
C ASP A 108 -14.43 -15.87 8.93
N VAL A 109 -14.75 -16.59 10.00
CA VAL A 109 -15.09 -16.01 11.30
C VAL A 109 -14.08 -16.41 12.35
N LYS A 110 -13.87 -15.57 13.36
CA LYS A 110 -13.03 -15.92 14.51
C LYS A 110 -13.61 -17.13 15.25
N LYS A 111 -12.78 -18.16 15.45
CA LYS A 111 -13.14 -19.41 16.15
C LYS A 111 -12.45 -19.47 17.51
N LYS A 112 -13.12 -20.07 18.49
CA LYS A 112 -12.45 -20.45 19.75
C LYS A 112 -11.59 -21.69 19.49
N LEU A 113 -10.31 -21.62 19.86
CA LEU A 113 -9.43 -22.78 19.84
C LEU A 113 -9.94 -23.82 20.85
N SER A 114 -10.18 -25.05 20.38
CA SER A 114 -10.50 -26.15 21.28
C SER A 114 -9.23 -26.59 22.03
N PRO A 115 -9.34 -27.14 23.25
CA PRO A 115 -8.19 -27.64 24.01
C PRO A 115 -7.38 -28.69 23.23
N ILE A 116 -8.06 -29.54 22.47
CA ILE A 116 -7.43 -30.56 21.62
C ILE A 116 -6.58 -29.90 20.53
N ARG A 117 -7.11 -28.89 19.83
CA ARG A 117 -6.34 -28.16 18.81
C ARG A 117 -5.17 -27.40 19.40
N TRP A 118 -5.34 -26.83 20.59
CA TRP A 118 -4.21 -26.23 21.30
C TRP A 118 -3.08 -27.25 21.52
N LEU A 119 -3.39 -28.47 21.97
CA LEU A 119 -2.38 -29.53 22.15
C LEU A 119 -1.75 -29.94 20.81
N LEU A 120 -2.55 -30.17 19.78
CA LEU A 120 -2.06 -30.51 18.44
C LEU A 120 -1.14 -29.42 17.88
N SER A 121 -1.48 -28.14 18.10
CA SER A 121 -0.66 -27.01 17.65
C SER A 121 0.74 -27.03 18.28
N LYS A 122 0.85 -27.45 19.55
CA LYS A 122 2.14 -27.63 20.23
C LYS A 122 2.96 -28.77 19.64
N VAL A 123 2.31 -29.89 19.28
CA VAL A 123 2.98 -31.02 18.63
C VAL A 123 3.50 -30.60 17.25
N ALA A 124 2.65 -29.95 16.44
CA ALA A 124 3.01 -29.47 15.11
C ALA A 124 4.16 -28.45 15.17
N GLU A 125 4.16 -27.55 16.17
CA GLU A 125 5.26 -26.61 16.40
C GLU A 125 6.58 -27.32 16.74
N ASN A 126 6.53 -28.36 17.57
CA ASN A 126 7.73 -29.13 17.91
C ASN A 126 8.30 -29.88 16.70
N ILE A 127 7.43 -30.48 15.88
CA ILE A 127 7.85 -31.11 14.60
C ILE A 127 8.50 -30.05 13.71
N TYR A 128 7.86 -28.89 13.55
CA TYR A 128 8.39 -27.80 12.73
C TYR A 128 9.79 -27.36 13.19
N ARG A 129 10.01 -27.18 14.49
CA ARG A 129 11.31 -26.80 15.05
C ARG A 129 12.43 -27.77 14.67
N ILE A 130 12.13 -29.07 14.53
CA ILE A 130 13.12 -30.09 14.17
C ILE A 130 13.43 -30.04 12.67
N VAL A 131 12.43 -29.82 11.81
CA VAL A 131 12.58 -29.88 10.35
C VAL A 131 12.83 -28.51 9.69
N ARG A 132 12.83 -27.43 10.49
CA ARG A 132 12.98 -26.05 10.02
C ARG A 132 14.26 -25.87 9.22
N LYS A 133 14.12 -25.28 8.03
CA LYS A 133 15.21 -24.79 7.19
C LYS A 133 14.81 -23.46 6.60
N ASP A 134 15.76 -22.53 6.45
CA ASP A 134 15.46 -21.19 5.92
C ASP A 134 14.94 -21.21 4.47
N SER A 135 15.28 -22.25 3.71
CA SER A 135 14.86 -22.45 2.32
C SER A 135 13.42 -22.93 2.15
N LEU A 136 12.71 -23.28 3.22
CA LEU A 136 11.32 -23.75 3.11
C LEU A 136 10.39 -22.67 2.54
N SER A 137 9.50 -23.03 1.62
CA SER A 137 8.45 -22.12 1.13
C SER A 137 7.35 -21.92 2.18
N VAL A 138 6.54 -20.85 2.04
CA VAL A 138 5.35 -20.62 2.88
C VAL A 138 4.43 -21.85 2.88
N SER A 139 4.13 -22.39 1.70
CA SER A 139 3.31 -23.59 1.57
C SER A 139 3.92 -24.81 2.27
N SER A 140 5.24 -24.98 2.25
CA SER A 140 5.92 -26.05 2.98
C SER A 140 5.79 -25.89 4.50
N ILE A 141 5.92 -24.68 5.02
CA ILE A 141 5.76 -24.39 6.46
C ILE A 141 4.33 -24.68 6.91
N LEU A 142 3.34 -24.22 6.13
CA LEU A 142 1.92 -24.46 6.39
C LEU A 142 1.57 -25.95 6.32
N LYS A 143 2.18 -26.71 5.41
CA LYS A 143 2.00 -28.17 5.36
C LYS A 143 2.50 -28.89 6.60
N ILE A 144 3.63 -28.46 7.17
CA ILE A 144 4.26 -29.11 8.33
C ILE A 144 3.56 -28.72 9.63
N SER A 145 3.13 -27.46 9.76
CA SER A 145 2.65 -26.90 11.03
C SER A 145 1.17 -26.53 11.05
N GLY A 146 0.58 -26.24 9.90
CA GLY A 146 -0.77 -25.69 9.76
C GLY A 146 -1.90 -26.71 9.86
N TRP A 147 -1.63 -28.01 9.72
CA TRP A 147 -2.67 -29.06 9.87
C TRP A 147 -3.26 -29.14 11.28
N ALA A 148 -2.52 -28.67 12.28
CA ALA A 148 -2.97 -28.60 13.66
C ALA A 148 -3.75 -27.32 13.98
N ASP A 149 -3.71 -26.36 13.06
CA ASP A 149 -4.42 -25.10 13.14
C ASP A 149 -5.71 -25.17 12.31
N ASP A 150 -6.71 -24.35 12.65
CA ASP A 150 -7.89 -24.12 11.80
C ASP A 150 -7.85 -22.74 11.15
N PHE A 151 -6.64 -22.22 10.95
CA PHE A 151 -6.45 -20.98 10.22
C PHE A 151 -6.70 -21.23 8.74
N THR A 152 -7.46 -20.33 8.13
CA THR A 152 -7.83 -20.44 6.71
C THR A 152 -6.64 -20.40 5.77
N VAL A 153 -5.55 -19.73 6.16
CA VAL A 153 -4.29 -19.68 5.40
C VAL A 153 -3.71 -21.07 5.09
N GLY A 154 -3.91 -22.07 5.97
CA GLY A 154 -3.42 -23.44 5.77
C GLY A 154 -4.10 -24.20 4.63
N TYR A 155 -5.22 -23.68 4.13
CA TYR A 155 -6.03 -24.28 3.06
C TYR A 155 -5.85 -23.57 1.72
N LEU A 156 -4.98 -22.58 1.60
CA LEU A 156 -4.81 -21.79 0.37
C LEU A 156 -3.79 -22.44 -0.58
N GLN A 157 -4.15 -22.60 -1.85
CA GLN A 157 -3.19 -23.00 -2.89
C GLN A 157 -2.20 -21.88 -3.25
N ASP A 158 -2.57 -20.62 -3.02
CA ASP A 158 -1.76 -19.44 -3.29
C ASP A 158 -1.91 -18.38 -2.18
N PRO A 159 -1.15 -18.50 -1.08
CA PRO A 159 -1.22 -17.56 0.04
C PRO A 159 -0.65 -16.17 -0.29
N TYR A 160 -0.11 -15.93 -1.49
CA TYR A 160 0.36 -14.60 -1.90
C TYR A 160 -0.69 -13.80 -2.68
N ASN A 161 -1.71 -14.48 -3.23
CA ASN A 161 -2.75 -13.84 -4.04
C ASN A 161 -4.16 -14.00 -3.47
N THR A 162 -4.37 -14.96 -2.56
CA THR A 162 -5.64 -15.13 -1.85
C THR A 162 -5.56 -14.53 -0.45
N GLN A 163 -6.36 -13.51 -0.18
CA GLN A 163 -6.43 -12.86 1.14
C GLN A 163 -7.42 -13.57 2.07
N VAL A 164 -7.06 -13.66 3.35
CA VAL A 164 -7.96 -14.13 4.41
C VAL A 164 -8.56 -12.93 5.12
N ILE A 165 -9.90 -12.88 5.13
CA ILE A 165 -10.68 -11.86 5.82
C ILE A 165 -11.39 -12.52 6.99
N THR A 166 -11.06 -12.11 8.21
CA THR A 166 -11.70 -12.66 9.42
C THR A 166 -12.71 -11.69 10.01
N ILE A 167 -13.97 -12.12 10.13
CA ILE A 167 -15.03 -11.38 10.83
C ILE A 167 -15.00 -11.78 12.31
N MET A 168 -15.00 -10.78 13.20
CA MET A 168 -15.04 -10.97 14.65
C MET A 168 -15.78 -9.85 15.36
N SER A 169 -16.04 -10.01 16.66
CA SER A 169 -16.56 -8.91 17.47
C SER A 169 -15.52 -7.78 17.56
N LEU A 170 -15.98 -6.55 17.40
CA LEU A 170 -15.19 -5.34 17.61
C LEU A 170 -14.85 -5.22 19.09
N ASP A 171 -13.60 -4.82 19.39
CA ASP A 171 -13.19 -4.55 20.76
C ASP A 171 -13.80 -3.22 21.22
N PRO A 172 -14.51 -3.16 22.37
CA PRO A 172 -15.08 -1.90 22.86
C PRO A 172 -14.03 -0.80 23.08
N GLU A 173 -12.79 -1.17 23.38
CA GLU A 173 -11.69 -0.21 23.51
C GLU A 173 -11.33 0.43 22.15
N PHE A 174 -11.52 -0.29 21.04
CA PHE A 174 -11.30 0.24 19.69
C PHE A 174 -12.39 1.23 19.27
N GLU A 175 -13.64 0.98 19.69
CA GLU A 175 -14.79 1.85 19.41
C GLU A 175 -14.82 3.12 20.26
N ASN A 176 -14.08 3.13 21.38
CA ASN A 176 -13.99 4.30 22.25
C ASN A 176 -13.19 5.45 21.58
N GLU A 177 -13.79 6.63 21.50
CA GLU A 177 -13.19 7.85 20.95
C GLU A 177 -12.00 8.34 21.78
N ASP A 178 -12.01 8.10 23.10
CA ASP A 178 -10.93 8.49 24.01
C ASP A 178 -9.70 7.57 23.94
N THR A 179 -9.80 6.44 23.25
CA THR A 179 -8.66 5.53 23.05
C THR A 179 -7.70 6.14 22.04
N THR A 180 -6.43 6.29 22.45
CA THR A 180 -5.34 6.78 21.60
C THR A 180 -5.18 5.95 20.32
N TYR A 181 -4.78 6.59 19.23
CA TYR A 181 -4.52 5.94 17.94
C TYR A 181 -3.57 4.73 18.07
N GLU A 182 -2.44 4.89 18.76
CA GLU A 182 -1.43 3.83 18.94
C GLU A 182 -2.02 2.60 19.62
N ARG A 183 -2.94 2.83 20.57
CA ARG A 183 -3.64 1.75 21.27
C ARG A 183 -4.62 1.03 20.35
N LYS A 184 -5.41 1.76 19.54
CA LYS A 184 -6.30 1.16 18.53
C LYS A 184 -5.50 0.32 17.54
N ILE A 185 -4.39 0.84 17.02
CA ILE A 185 -3.52 0.10 16.10
C ILE A 185 -2.90 -1.13 16.76
N SER A 186 -2.45 -1.03 18.01
CA SER A 186 -1.92 -2.17 18.76
C SER A 186 -2.96 -3.29 18.92
N LEU A 187 -4.22 -2.94 19.22
CA LEU A 187 -5.33 -3.90 19.28
C LEU A 187 -5.59 -4.53 17.91
N GLY A 188 -5.60 -3.71 16.85
CA GLY A 188 -5.81 -4.16 15.48
C GLY A 188 -4.74 -5.14 14.99
N LEU A 189 -3.46 -4.78 15.14
CA LEU A 189 -2.33 -5.64 14.80
C LEU A 189 -2.35 -6.97 15.55
N LYS A 190 -2.68 -6.93 16.85
CA LYS A 190 -2.85 -8.15 17.64
C LYS A 190 -3.96 -9.04 17.08
N ASN A 191 -5.05 -8.48 16.58
CA ASN A 191 -6.13 -9.24 15.95
C ASN A 191 -5.70 -9.85 14.60
N LEU A 192 -4.94 -9.14 13.78
CA LEU A 192 -4.37 -9.68 12.53
C LEU A 192 -3.45 -10.89 12.82
N ILE A 193 -2.52 -10.74 13.77
CA ILE A 193 -1.60 -11.81 14.20
C ILE A 193 -2.36 -13.04 14.66
N ASN A 194 -3.28 -12.84 15.61
CA ASN A 194 -3.95 -13.95 16.28
C ASN A 194 -4.84 -14.77 15.33
N ASN A 195 -5.26 -14.18 14.21
CA ASN A 195 -6.08 -14.85 13.21
C ASN A 195 -5.31 -15.24 11.94
N MET A 196 -4.01 -14.91 11.83
CA MET A 196 -3.21 -15.09 10.61
C MET A 196 -3.97 -14.61 9.36
N SER A 197 -4.54 -13.41 9.46
CA SER A 197 -5.38 -12.80 8.42
C SER A 197 -4.78 -11.49 7.96
N GLU A 198 -4.89 -11.19 6.67
CA GLU A 198 -4.47 -9.92 6.08
C GLU A 198 -5.46 -8.79 6.40
N ILE A 199 -6.75 -9.15 6.56
CA ILE A 199 -7.81 -8.22 6.93
C ILE A 199 -8.66 -8.81 8.05
N VAL A 200 -9.02 -7.99 9.03
CA VAL A 200 -10.02 -8.30 10.05
C VAL A 200 -11.15 -7.28 9.94
N ILE A 201 -12.39 -7.75 10.01
CA ILE A 201 -13.57 -6.90 10.13
C ILE A 201 -14.13 -7.10 11.54
N GLY A 202 -13.97 -6.09 12.38
CA GLY A 202 -14.57 -6.04 13.72
C GLY A 202 -16.00 -5.53 13.63
N VAL A 203 -16.94 -6.24 14.25
CA VAL A 203 -18.38 -5.92 14.21
C VAL A 203 -18.92 -5.70 15.62
N SER A 204 -19.59 -4.58 15.83
CA SER A 204 -20.42 -4.28 17.01
C SER A 204 -21.88 -4.11 16.60
N ARG A 205 -22.77 -3.94 17.59
CA ARG A 205 -24.22 -3.84 17.36
C ARG A 205 -24.59 -2.68 16.43
N ARG A 206 -23.81 -1.60 16.45
CA ARG A 206 -24.10 -0.36 15.71
C ARG A 206 -23.11 -0.10 14.58
N ASN A 207 -21.88 -0.56 14.77
CA ASN A 207 -20.77 -0.20 13.91
C ASN A 207 -19.95 -1.42 13.47
N PHE A 208 -19.07 -1.21 12.52
CA PHE A 208 -18.00 -2.12 12.18
C PHE A 208 -16.73 -1.34 11.82
N ALA A 209 -15.59 -2.01 11.86
CA ALA A 209 -14.29 -1.42 11.52
C ALA A 209 -13.47 -2.40 10.68
N ILE A 210 -12.71 -1.87 9.72
CA ILE A 210 -11.71 -2.62 8.98
C ILE A 210 -10.35 -2.45 9.65
N ILE A 211 -9.68 -3.57 9.87
CA ILE A 211 -8.36 -3.62 10.48
C ILE A 211 -7.45 -4.36 9.50
N ASN A 212 -6.37 -3.71 9.07
CA ASN A 212 -5.37 -4.27 8.15
C ASN A 212 -4.02 -3.55 8.36
N MET A 213 -3.07 -3.80 7.46
CA MET A 213 -1.73 -3.20 7.52
C MET A 213 -1.67 -1.72 7.08
N ASN A 214 -2.78 -1.11 6.64
CA ASN A 214 -2.86 0.34 6.41
C ASN A 214 -2.96 1.13 7.73
N LEU A 215 -3.16 0.45 8.87
CA LEU A 215 -3.24 1.08 10.19
C LEU A 215 -4.31 2.17 10.27
N SER A 216 -5.45 1.95 9.62
CA SER A 216 -6.62 2.81 9.78
C SER A 216 -7.37 2.45 11.06
N ASP A 217 -7.96 3.45 11.70
CA ASP A 217 -8.90 3.35 12.81
C ASP A 217 -10.33 3.75 12.43
N SER A 218 -10.65 3.77 11.13
CA SER A 218 -11.98 4.09 10.61
C SER A 218 -13.08 3.16 11.17
N ILE A 219 -14.16 3.76 11.65
CA ILE A 219 -15.37 3.11 12.14
C ILE A 219 -16.53 3.52 11.23
N TYR A 220 -17.34 2.54 10.84
CA TYR A 220 -18.48 2.72 9.94
C TYR A 220 -19.76 2.27 10.64
N ALA A 221 -20.86 2.95 10.37
CA ALA A 221 -22.19 2.50 10.74
C ALA A 221 -22.67 1.40 9.77
N HIS A 222 -23.57 0.52 10.23
CA HIS A 222 -24.06 -0.62 9.43
C HIS A 222 -24.76 -0.22 8.12
N ASP A 223 -25.33 0.98 8.03
CA ASP A 223 -25.95 1.52 6.82
C ASP A 223 -24.94 1.95 5.75
N GLN A 224 -23.66 2.11 6.11
CA GLN A 224 -22.57 2.42 5.19
C GLN A 224 -21.94 1.18 4.55
N LEU A 225 -22.52 -0.01 4.75
CA LEU A 225 -21.92 -1.27 4.31
C LEU A 225 -21.68 -1.33 2.80
N ASP A 226 -22.63 -0.86 1.99
CA ASP A 226 -22.50 -0.94 0.53
C ASP A 226 -21.38 -0.04 0.00
N ASP A 227 -21.31 1.21 0.49
CA ASP A 227 -20.22 2.13 0.17
C ASP A 227 -18.87 1.58 0.66
N PHE A 228 -18.83 1.02 1.87
CA PHE A 228 -17.63 0.37 2.40
C PHE A 228 -17.19 -0.80 1.52
N VAL A 229 -18.10 -1.66 1.09
CA VAL A 229 -17.79 -2.81 0.25
C VAL A 229 -17.20 -2.36 -1.08
N LEU A 230 -17.85 -1.39 -1.74
CA LEU A 230 -17.42 -0.90 -3.05
C LEU A 230 -16.11 -0.10 -2.98
N TYR A 231 -16.01 0.87 -2.07
CA TYR A 231 -14.89 1.82 -2.05
C TYR A 231 -13.74 1.43 -1.13
N SER A 232 -13.91 0.45 -0.22
CA SER A 232 -12.85 0.06 0.72
C SER A 232 -12.51 -1.43 0.66
N LEU A 233 -13.49 -2.33 0.71
CA LEU A 233 -13.19 -3.76 0.76
C LEU A 233 -12.76 -4.34 -0.59
N ILE A 234 -13.55 -4.13 -1.65
CA ILE A 234 -13.26 -4.65 -3.00
C ILE A 234 -11.89 -4.18 -3.51
N PRO A 235 -11.51 -2.89 -3.42
CA PRO A 235 -10.20 -2.42 -3.88
C PRO A 235 -9.04 -3.13 -3.16
N LYS A 236 -9.19 -3.37 -1.85
CA LYS A 236 -8.20 -4.12 -1.07
C LYS A 236 -8.12 -5.57 -1.47
N ILE A 237 -9.25 -6.22 -1.80
CA ILE A 237 -9.28 -7.60 -2.30
C ILE A 237 -8.60 -7.70 -3.68
N TYR A 238 -8.88 -6.72 -4.55
CA TYR A 238 -8.39 -6.67 -5.93
C TYR A 238 -6.86 -6.49 -5.99
N ALA A 239 -6.32 -5.56 -5.19
CA ALA A 239 -4.90 -5.20 -5.17
C ALA A 239 -4.20 -5.63 -3.87
N PRO A 240 -3.88 -6.93 -3.66
CA PRO A 240 -3.17 -7.38 -2.48
C PRO A 240 -1.78 -6.73 -2.39
N ILE A 241 -1.33 -6.45 -1.16
CA ILE A 241 0.00 -5.87 -0.89
C ILE A 241 1.09 -6.78 -1.46
N LYS A 242 1.89 -6.23 -2.38
CA LYS A 242 3.05 -6.91 -2.96
C LYS A 242 4.25 -5.97 -2.92
N PRO A 243 5.18 -6.15 -1.97
CA PRO A 243 6.34 -5.29 -1.93
C PRO A 243 7.17 -5.38 -3.23
N PRO A 244 7.90 -4.31 -3.59
CA PRO A 244 8.93 -4.40 -4.62
C PRO A 244 9.94 -5.49 -4.29
N ILE A 245 10.16 -6.40 -5.24
CA ILE A 245 11.17 -7.45 -5.14
C ILE A 245 12.54 -6.88 -5.56
N LEU A 246 13.59 -7.19 -4.79
CA LEU A 246 14.92 -6.66 -5.05
C LEU A 246 15.50 -7.01 -6.42
N THR A 247 15.11 -8.15 -7.00
CA THR A 247 15.60 -8.60 -8.31
C THR A 247 15.21 -7.67 -9.46
N ARG A 248 14.31 -6.70 -9.23
CA ARG A 248 13.97 -5.65 -10.21
C ARG A 248 14.92 -4.46 -10.18
N PHE A 249 15.75 -4.34 -9.14
CA PHE A 249 16.66 -3.21 -8.97
C PHE A 249 18.05 -3.57 -9.46
N SER A 250 18.67 -2.65 -10.18
CA SER A 250 20.13 -2.63 -10.31
C SER A 250 20.71 -2.08 -9.00
N VAL A 251 21.39 -2.92 -8.24
CA VAL A 251 21.86 -2.56 -6.89
C VAL A 251 23.32 -2.09 -6.93
N SER A 252 23.60 -0.98 -6.26
CA SER A 252 24.94 -0.45 -6.04
C SER A 252 25.06 0.18 -4.65
N GLU A 253 26.24 0.71 -4.31
CA GLU A 253 26.52 1.30 -3.00
C GLU A 253 26.83 2.80 -3.12
N TYR A 254 26.62 3.55 -2.04
CA TYR A 254 27.05 4.94 -1.89
C TYR A 254 27.77 5.16 -0.55
N ASP A 255 28.55 6.24 -0.46
CA ASP A 255 29.20 6.64 0.80
C ASP A 255 28.25 7.56 1.60
N PRO A 256 27.71 7.10 2.75
CA PRO A 256 26.76 7.90 3.53
C PRO A 256 27.38 9.17 4.12
N GLN A 257 28.70 9.23 4.29
CA GLN A 257 29.38 10.39 4.88
C GLN A 257 29.61 11.50 3.85
N GLU A 258 29.77 11.13 2.58
CA GLU A 258 29.95 12.08 1.47
C GLU A 258 28.61 12.48 0.82
N PHE A 259 27.56 11.70 1.04
CA PHE A 259 26.27 11.92 0.39
C PHE A 259 25.37 12.91 1.17
N GLU A 260 25.24 14.13 0.65
CA GLU A 260 24.52 15.24 1.28
C GLU A 260 23.04 14.91 1.61
N TYR A 261 22.32 14.26 0.69
CA TYR A 261 20.89 14.00 0.88
C TYR A 261 20.61 12.99 2.00
N ALA A 262 21.55 12.09 2.34
CA ALA A 262 21.40 11.24 3.52
C ALA A 262 21.39 12.08 4.81
N LYS A 263 22.26 13.10 4.90
CA LYS A 263 22.29 14.03 6.04
C LYS A 263 21.03 14.89 6.09
N LYS A 264 20.58 15.41 4.94
CA LYS A 264 19.33 16.18 4.84
C LYS A 264 18.12 15.37 5.32
N LEU A 265 18.00 14.11 4.89
CA LEU A 265 16.89 13.25 5.28
C LEU A 265 16.92 12.92 6.77
N SER A 266 18.09 12.62 7.33
CA SER A 266 18.25 12.40 8.77
C SER A 266 17.84 13.65 9.58
N THR A 267 18.21 14.84 9.10
CA THR A 267 17.81 16.11 9.73
C THR A 267 16.31 16.36 9.63
N LEU A 268 15.70 16.15 8.45
CA LEU A 268 14.25 16.23 8.26
C LEU A 268 13.51 15.37 9.31
N GLY A 269 13.95 14.12 9.49
CA GLY A 269 13.40 13.24 10.51
C GLY A 269 13.50 13.81 11.92
N ALA A 270 14.68 14.30 12.30
CA ALA A 270 14.92 14.89 13.62
C ALA A 270 14.05 16.13 13.88
N ASP A 271 13.87 17.00 12.89
CA ASP A 271 13.07 18.23 12.99
C ASP A 271 11.58 17.93 13.22
N LEU A 272 11.09 16.80 12.71
CA LEU A 272 9.71 16.35 12.83
C LEU A 272 9.40 15.62 14.14
N LYS A 273 10.42 15.34 14.97
CA LYS A 273 10.27 14.53 16.19
C LYS A 273 9.19 15.04 17.13
N SER A 274 9.01 16.35 17.21
CA SER A 274 8.02 16.99 18.10
C SER A 274 6.58 16.95 17.59
N THR A 275 6.35 16.47 16.36
CA THR A 275 5.00 16.41 15.76
C THR A 275 4.20 15.20 16.19
N ASP A 276 4.86 14.18 16.76
CA ASP A 276 4.31 12.85 17.08
C ASP A 276 3.64 12.12 15.90
N LEU A 277 3.83 12.58 14.65
CA LEU A 277 3.26 11.94 13.44
C LEU A 277 3.94 10.61 13.07
N PHE A 278 5.09 10.32 13.66
CA PHE A 278 5.89 9.12 13.39
C PHE A 278 6.15 8.34 14.70
N PRO A 279 5.12 7.70 15.27
CA PRO A 279 5.27 6.95 16.51
C PRO A 279 6.28 5.81 16.33
N ALA A 280 6.96 5.46 17.43
CA ALA A 280 7.98 4.42 17.42
C ALA A 280 7.40 3.10 16.89
N GLY A 281 7.94 2.63 15.76
CA GLY A 281 7.51 1.37 15.15
C GLY A 281 7.76 0.18 16.08
N SER A 282 6.74 -0.67 16.26
CA SER A 282 6.93 -1.98 16.90
C SER A 282 7.21 -3.04 15.84
N LYS A 283 8.20 -3.91 16.08
CA LYS A 283 8.38 -5.14 15.29
C LYS A 283 7.19 -6.06 15.53
N PHE A 284 6.19 -5.97 14.67
CA PHE A 284 4.99 -6.83 14.70
C PHE A 284 5.34 -8.31 14.81
N ILE A 285 6.48 -8.71 14.23
CA ILE A 285 6.92 -10.10 14.27
C ILE A 285 7.24 -10.61 15.67
N ASP A 286 7.67 -9.72 16.57
CA ASP A 286 8.03 -10.08 17.93
C ASP A 286 6.77 -10.38 18.77
N ALA A 287 5.61 -9.89 18.35
CA ALA A 287 4.33 -10.26 18.93
C ALA A 287 3.85 -11.66 18.47
N ILE A 288 4.42 -12.24 17.41
CA ILE A 288 4.12 -13.60 16.95
C ILE A 288 4.91 -14.63 17.76
N LYS A 289 4.24 -15.24 18.75
CA LYS A 289 4.87 -16.20 19.67
C LYS A 289 5.31 -17.53 19.02
N ARG A 290 4.61 -17.97 17.96
CA ARG A 290 4.90 -19.26 17.29
C ARG A 290 5.91 -19.08 16.18
N LEU A 291 6.94 -19.92 16.16
CA LEU A 291 8.04 -19.83 15.21
C LEU A 291 7.56 -20.09 13.78
N SER A 292 6.68 -21.07 13.56
CA SER A 292 6.18 -21.37 12.21
C SER A 292 5.37 -20.21 11.62
N HIS A 293 4.47 -19.62 12.41
CA HIS A 293 3.68 -18.44 12.01
C HIS A 293 4.57 -17.24 11.75
N ARG A 294 5.59 -17.07 12.59
CA ARG A 294 6.60 -16.03 12.44
C ARG A 294 7.36 -16.17 11.12
N ASP A 295 7.78 -17.38 10.76
CA ASP A 295 8.47 -17.67 9.51
C ASP A 295 7.57 -17.52 8.28
N VAL A 296 6.27 -17.83 8.39
CA VAL A 296 5.26 -17.54 7.35
C VAL A 296 5.11 -16.04 7.13
N ALA A 297 4.85 -15.27 8.20
CA ALA A 297 4.72 -13.82 8.12
C ALA A 297 5.98 -13.16 7.55
N ASN A 298 7.16 -13.59 8.02
CA ASN A 298 8.46 -13.17 7.50
C ASN A 298 8.58 -13.34 5.98
N LYS A 299 8.10 -14.46 5.43
CA LYS A 299 8.25 -14.76 4.00
C LYS A 299 7.22 -14.03 3.15
N ILE A 300 5.98 -13.91 3.62
CA ILE A 300 4.92 -13.15 2.92
C ILE A 300 5.32 -11.67 2.83
N LEU A 301 5.91 -11.12 3.88
CA LEU A 301 6.34 -9.71 3.95
C LEU A 301 7.76 -9.46 3.40
N ASP A 302 8.40 -10.46 2.78
CA ASP A 302 9.79 -10.39 2.26
C ASP A 302 10.78 -9.80 3.29
N GLY A 303 10.70 -10.30 4.53
CA GLY A 303 11.58 -9.91 5.64
C GLY A 303 11.26 -8.56 6.28
N ARG A 304 10.25 -7.82 5.80
CA ARG A 304 9.80 -6.56 6.41
C ARG A 304 8.97 -6.89 7.67
N THR A 305 9.61 -6.87 8.83
CA THR A 305 9.05 -7.38 10.09
C THR A 305 8.41 -6.32 11.00
N GLY A 306 8.56 -5.05 10.63
CA GLY A 306 7.97 -3.91 11.32
C GLY A 306 6.72 -3.41 10.62
N VAL A 307 5.79 -2.89 11.41
CA VAL A 307 4.72 -2.02 10.93
C VAL A 307 5.33 -0.63 10.78
N SER A 308 5.42 -0.11 9.55
CA SER A 308 5.95 1.24 9.31
C SER A 308 4.80 2.23 9.48
N TYR A 309 4.91 3.13 10.45
CA TYR A 309 4.03 4.28 10.60
C TYR A 309 4.47 5.36 9.59
N GLY A 310 4.25 5.09 8.31
CA GLY A 310 4.64 6.00 7.24
C GLY A 310 6.10 5.93 6.81
N PHE A 311 6.53 6.93 6.05
CA PHE A 311 7.89 7.12 5.56
C PHE A 311 8.21 8.62 5.43
N ILE A 312 9.51 8.94 5.39
CA ILE A 312 10.01 10.24 4.95
C ILE A 312 10.95 10.04 3.75
N ALA A 313 10.88 10.96 2.79
CA ALA A 313 11.69 10.93 1.59
C ALA A 313 12.02 12.35 1.09
N LEU A 314 13.12 12.45 0.35
CA LEU A 314 13.56 13.62 -0.39
C LEU A 314 13.78 13.22 -1.85
N ALA A 315 13.01 13.78 -2.77
CA ALA A 315 13.30 13.70 -4.19
C ALA A 315 14.40 14.71 -4.52
N GLU A 316 15.44 14.24 -5.20
CA GLU A 316 16.47 15.09 -5.77
C GLU A 316 15.92 15.86 -6.97
N PRO A 317 16.52 17.01 -7.32
CA PRO A 317 16.13 17.76 -8.51
C PRO A 317 16.16 16.85 -9.76
N PRO A 318 15.11 16.87 -10.61
CA PRO A 318 15.00 15.97 -11.74
C PRO A 318 16.16 16.14 -12.73
N GLY A 319 16.76 15.02 -13.13
CA GLY A 319 17.87 15.00 -14.08
C GLY A 319 17.40 15.05 -15.53
N TYR A 320 17.84 16.06 -16.27
CA TYR A 320 17.63 16.18 -17.71
C TYR A 320 18.97 16.11 -18.45
N ASP A 321 18.99 15.46 -19.59
CA ASP A 321 20.15 15.40 -20.49
C ASP A 321 19.72 15.92 -21.87
N GLY A 322 20.13 17.14 -22.19
CA GLY A 322 19.64 17.92 -23.32
C GLY A 322 18.39 18.75 -22.99
N ASP A 323 17.65 19.12 -24.03
CA ASP A 323 16.50 20.02 -23.90
C ASP A 323 15.36 19.35 -23.12
N LYS A 324 14.85 20.06 -22.11
CA LYS A 324 13.69 19.61 -21.32
C LYS A 324 12.42 19.56 -22.17
N TYR A 325 12.25 20.53 -23.07
CA TYR A 325 11.10 20.65 -23.94
C TYR A 325 11.53 20.64 -25.40
N ILE A 326 10.74 20.02 -26.25
CA ILE A 326 10.95 20.00 -27.70
C ILE A 326 9.68 20.48 -28.41
N ASP A 327 9.82 20.87 -29.68
CA ASP A 327 8.67 21.21 -30.52
C ASP A 327 8.05 19.96 -31.17
N GLU A 328 6.88 20.16 -31.79
CA GLU A 328 6.15 19.08 -32.48
C GLU A 328 6.95 18.51 -33.67
N ASN A 329 7.76 19.32 -34.35
CA ASN A 329 8.57 18.87 -35.47
C ASN A 329 9.62 17.86 -35.01
N MET A 330 10.31 18.18 -33.91
CA MET A 330 11.26 17.28 -33.27
C MET A 330 10.57 16.01 -32.77
N TRP A 331 9.42 16.14 -32.09
CA TRP A 331 8.62 14.99 -31.64
C TRP A 331 8.29 14.02 -32.78
N ASN A 332 7.91 14.56 -33.94
CA ASN A 332 7.58 13.77 -35.12
C ASN A 332 8.78 13.07 -35.77
N SER A 333 10.01 13.49 -35.43
CA SER A 333 11.25 12.85 -35.87
C SER A 333 11.78 11.77 -34.90
N LEU A 334 11.23 11.69 -33.68
CA LEU A 334 11.68 10.74 -32.67
C LEU A 334 11.30 9.29 -33.02
N GLN A 335 12.07 8.34 -32.50
CA GLN A 335 11.88 6.91 -32.72
C GLN A 335 10.81 6.34 -31.77
N GLU A 336 10.05 5.37 -32.25
CA GLU A 336 9.13 4.61 -31.41
C GLU A 336 9.88 3.71 -30.42
N ILE A 337 9.35 3.58 -29.21
CA ILE A 337 9.91 2.69 -28.19
C ILE A 337 9.08 1.40 -28.13
N PRO A 338 9.69 0.21 -28.26
CA PRO A 338 8.94 -1.05 -28.18
C PRO A 338 8.14 -1.19 -26.88
N ASN A 339 6.87 -1.59 -27.01
CA ASN A 339 5.89 -1.76 -25.92
C ASN A 339 5.34 -0.47 -25.29
N TYR A 340 5.65 0.70 -25.83
CA TYR A 340 5.00 1.96 -25.46
C TYR A 340 4.05 2.41 -26.56
N ASN A 341 3.06 3.23 -26.18
CA ASN A 341 2.22 3.91 -27.14
C ASN A 341 3.06 4.99 -27.85
N PRO A 342 3.30 4.90 -29.17
CA PRO A 342 4.14 5.86 -29.89
C PRO A 342 3.53 7.27 -29.95
N ASP A 343 2.24 7.43 -29.67
CA ASP A 343 1.60 8.75 -29.59
C ASP A 343 1.85 9.43 -28.24
N GLU A 344 2.31 8.68 -27.24
CA GLU A 344 2.54 9.15 -25.87
C GLU A 344 4.01 9.22 -25.51
N VAL A 345 4.83 8.25 -25.94
CA VAL A 345 6.26 8.17 -25.57
C VAL A 345 7.12 7.84 -26.79
N ARG A 346 8.18 8.62 -26.99
CA ARG A 346 9.17 8.41 -28.05
C ARG A 346 10.61 8.61 -27.55
N ALA A 347 11.57 8.09 -28.28
CA ALA A 347 13.00 8.20 -27.97
C ALA A 347 13.75 9.06 -28.99
N ALA A 348 14.60 9.95 -28.50
CA ALA A 348 15.58 10.66 -29.31
C ALA A 348 16.78 9.77 -29.66
N SER A 349 17.60 10.23 -30.60
CA SER A 349 18.79 9.49 -31.08
C SER A 349 19.84 9.26 -30.00
N ASN A 350 19.85 10.06 -28.94
CA ASN A 350 20.69 9.88 -27.74
C ASN A 350 20.05 8.97 -26.68
N ASP A 351 18.97 8.25 -27.02
CA ASP A 351 18.22 7.35 -26.12
C ASP A 351 17.58 8.08 -24.91
N ARG A 352 17.31 9.39 -25.00
CA ARG A 352 16.44 10.12 -24.06
C ARG A 352 14.99 9.98 -24.47
N TRP A 353 14.12 9.74 -23.50
CA TRP A 353 12.69 9.55 -23.73
C TRP A 353 11.95 10.88 -23.55
N TYR A 354 10.96 11.11 -24.39
CA TYR A 354 10.06 12.24 -24.32
C TYR A 354 8.63 11.73 -24.20
N VAL A 355 7.81 12.47 -23.47
CA VAL A 355 6.37 12.26 -23.36
C VAL A 355 5.62 13.41 -23.99
N ARG A 356 4.52 13.09 -24.67
CA ARG A 356 3.52 14.06 -25.09
C ARG A 356 2.45 14.14 -24.02
N THR A 357 2.35 15.29 -23.36
CA THR A 357 1.41 15.53 -22.26
C THR A 357 0.51 16.73 -22.51
N LEU A 358 -0.59 16.83 -21.76
CA LEU A 358 -1.48 17.98 -21.71
C LEU A 358 -1.27 18.72 -20.38
N LEU A 359 -0.89 19.99 -20.45
CA LEU A 359 -0.76 20.85 -19.27
C LEU A 359 -1.59 22.11 -19.49
N ALA A 360 -2.60 22.34 -18.64
CA ALA A 360 -3.54 23.45 -18.80
C ALA A 360 -4.12 23.56 -20.23
N ASP A 361 -4.54 22.42 -20.79
CA ASP A 361 -5.06 22.25 -22.16
C ASP A 361 -4.06 22.50 -23.31
N GLU A 362 -2.78 22.76 -23.01
CA GLU A 362 -1.73 22.88 -24.01
C GLU A 362 -0.97 21.55 -24.17
N THR A 363 -0.73 21.14 -25.42
CA THR A 363 0.14 19.98 -25.69
C THR A 363 1.59 20.37 -25.49
N VAL A 364 2.28 19.64 -24.62
CA VAL A 364 3.69 19.83 -24.30
C VAL A 364 4.44 18.54 -24.60
N TYR A 365 5.58 18.66 -25.29
CA TYR A 365 6.50 17.55 -25.51
C TYR A 365 7.70 17.73 -24.60
N GLN A 366 7.78 16.92 -23.54
CA GLN A 366 8.79 17.10 -22.50
C GLN A 366 9.57 15.83 -22.25
N GLN A 367 10.84 15.98 -21.89
CA GLN A 367 11.73 14.89 -21.58
C GLN A 367 11.26 14.17 -20.31
N VAL A 368 11.27 12.83 -20.32
CA VAL A 368 11.12 12.02 -19.11
C VAL A 368 12.40 12.17 -18.28
N PRO A 369 12.33 12.76 -17.07
CA PRO A 369 13.52 12.99 -16.27
C PRO A 369 14.07 11.71 -15.66
N ASP A 370 15.36 11.73 -15.33
CA ASP A 370 15.94 10.79 -14.37
C ASP A 370 15.53 11.23 -12.97
N ILE A 371 14.91 10.34 -12.20
CA ILE A 371 14.44 10.63 -10.85
C ILE A 371 15.29 9.86 -9.85
N TRP A 372 15.76 10.56 -8.82
CA TRP A 372 16.43 9.96 -7.67
C TRP A 372 15.75 10.41 -6.38
N ILE A 373 15.53 9.47 -5.47
CA ILE A 373 14.81 9.71 -4.21
C ILE A 373 15.56 9.05 -3.08
N VAL A 374 15.83 9.80 -2.02
CA VAL A 374 16.43 9.30 -0.78
C VAL A 374 15.30 9.09 0.22
N THR A 375 15.18 7.89 0.78
CA THR A 375 14.06 7.55 1.67
C THR A 375 14.50 6.69 2.85
N SER A 376 13.75 6.81 3.94
CA SER A 376 13.87 5.93 5.10
C SER A 376 13.52 4.48 4.73
N ARG A 377 14.32 3.52 5.19
CA ARG A 377 13.97 2.09 5.06
C ARG A 377 12.72 1.74 5.87
N SER A 378 12.05 0.66 5.49
CA SER A 378 10.90 0.15 6.25
C SER A 378 11.31 -0.25 7.69
N GLY A 379 10.48 0.11 8.67
CA GLY A 379 10.65 -0.30 10.08
C GLY A 379 11.76 0.39 10.90
N CYS A 380 12.49 1.39 10.38
CA CYS A 380 13.36 2.26 11.19
C CYS A 380 12.56 3.32 11.98
N ASP A 381 13.21 4.00 12.92
CA ASP A 381 12.70 5.21 13.58
C ASP A 381 12.89 6.42 12.66
N LYS A 382 11.80 7.00 12.17
CA LYS A 382 11.82 8.09 11.17
C LYS A 382 12.32 9.39 11.76
N THR A 383 12.30 9.52 13.09
CA THR A 383 12.72 10.72 13.82
C THR A 383 14.17 10.67 14.28
N ASN A 384 14.84 9.54 14.05
CA ASN A 384 16.21 9.29 14.47
C ASN A 384 16.92 8.33 13.50
N LEU A 385 16.99 8.73 12.23
CA LEU A 385 17.59 7.92 11.16
C LEU A 385 19.12 7.88 11.28
N ASN A 386 19.69 6.68 11.27
CA ASN A 386 21.12 6.49 11.08
C ASN A 386 21.48 6.52 9.57
N PRO A 387 22.26 7.49 9.08
CA PRO A 387 22.67 7.55 7.67
C PRO A 387 23.39 6.30 7.16
N ASP A 388 24.13 5.60 8.03
CA ASP A 388 24.93 4.44 7.64
C ASP A 388 24.10 3.16 7.46
N SER A 389 22.82 3.16 7.83
CA SER A 389 21.98 1.95 7.78
C SER A 389 20.52 2.15 7.43
N ASP A 390 19.93 3.31 7.73
CA ASP A 390 18.48 3.53 7.65
C ASP A 390 18.03 4.24 6.38
N ILE A 391 18.98 4.70 5.57
CA ILE A 391 18.72 5.54 4.40
C ILE A 391 19.10 4.78 3.13
N VAL A 392 18.15 4.68 2.20
CA VAL A 392 18.39 4.11 0.87
C VAL A 392 18.07 5.16 -0.19
N ARG A 393 18.74 5.05 -1.34
CA ARG A 393 18.49 5.91 -2.49
C ARG A 393 17.93 5.08 -3.63
N ILE A 394 16.82 5.49 -4.21
CA ILE A 394 16.08 4.79 -5.25
C ILE A 394 16.11 5.64 -6.51
N GLY A 395 16.52 5.06 -7.62
CA GLY A 395 16.57 5.71 -8.93
C GLY A 395 15.54 5.13 -9.89
N LEU A 396 14.99 6.00 -10.73
CA LEU A 396 14.15 5.65 -11.87
C LEU A 396 14.74 6.30 -13.12
N LEU A 397 15.36 5.47 -13.95
CA LEU A 397 16.07 5.90 -15.16
C LEU A 397 15.47 5.15 -16.34
N LYS A 398 14.75 5.85 -17.22
CA LYS A 398 14.09 5.26 -18.40
C LYS A 398 13.22 4.04 -18.05
N GLY A 399 12.39 4.18 -17.01
CA GLY A 399 11.52 3.12 -16.50
C GLY A 399 12.23 1.97 -15.78
N LYS A 400 13.56 2.05 -15.56
CA LYS A 400 14.34 1.02 -14.85
C LYS A 400 14.63 1.47 -13.42
N LEU A 401 14.54 0.52 -12.49
CA LEU A 401 14.75 0.76 -11.08
C LEU A 401 16.22 0.55 -10.68
N HIS A 402 16.74 1.49 -9.92
CA HIS A 402 18.07 1.44 -9.32
C HIS A 402 17.94 1.56 -7.80
N LEU A 403 18.76 0.83 -7.06
CA LEU A 403 18.82 0.89 -5.60
C LEU A 403 20.26 1.12 -5.17
N GLN A 404 20.49 2.19 -4.44
CA GLN A 404 21.75 2.51 -3.79
C GLN A 404 21.60 2.35 -2.28
N ILE A 405 22.48 1.54 -1.70
CA ILE A 405 22.55 1.29 -0.25
C ILE A 405 23.83 1.87 0.35
N PRO A 406 23.87 2.19 1.65
CA PRO A 406 25.10 2.62 2.30
C PRO A 406 26.20 1.55 2.19
N ARG A 407 27.44 1.96 1.93
CA ARG A 407 28.60 1.05 1.86
C ARG A 407 28.72 0.21 3.14
N GLY A 408 28.95 -1.09 2.97
CA GLY A 408 29.14 -2.02 4.11
C GLY A 408 27.84 -2.57 4.70
N VAL A 409 26.69 -2.20 4.14
CA VAL A 409 25.41 -2.83 4.44
C VAL A 409 25.32 -4.22 3.80
N ASP A 410 25.05 -5.24 4.60
CA ASP A 410 24.74 -6.58 4.11
C ASP A 410 23.27 -6.69 3.68
N LEU A 411 23.00 -6.80 2.38
CA LEU A 411 21.66 -7.06 1.81
C LEU A 411 21.07 -8.43 2.23
N GLY A 412 21.92 -9.36 2.67
CA GLY A 412 21.55 -10.63 3.27
C GLY A 412 20.96 -10.50 4.67
N ARG A 413 21.32 -9.42 5.40
CA ARG A 413 20.59 -8.97 6.58
C ARG A 413 19.29 -8.32 6.11
N ARG A 414 18.17 -9.00 6.36
CA ARG A 414 16.81 -8.72 5.85
C ARG A 414 16.23 -7.34 6.18
N ASP A 415 16.97 -6.48 6.88
CA ASP A 415 16.49 -5.21 7.44
C ASP A 415 16.66 -4.00 6.52
N ILE A 416 17.31 -4.09 5.35
CA ILE A 416 17.57 -2.93 4.46
C ILE A 416 16.85 -3.10 3.12
N ARG A 417 15.52 -3.17 3.22
CA ARG A 417 14.60 -3.13 2.07
C ARG A 417 14.01 -1.73 1.90
N PRO A 418 13.79 -1.27 0.65
CA PRO A 418 13.12 0.01 0.42
C PRO A 418 11.67 -0.04 0.95
N SER A 419 11.07 1.14 1.14
CA SER A 419 9.69 1.31 1.60
C SER A 419 8.72 0.48 0.75
N PHE A 420 7.62 0.00 1.35
CA PHE A 420 6.52 -0.61 0.61
C PHE A 420 6.00 0.36 -0.47
N ASP A 421 5.97 1.66 -0.15
CA ASP A 421 5.48 2.73 -1.00
C ASP A 421 6.46 3.20 -2.08
N THR A 422 7.46 2.39 -2.44
CA THR A 422 8.45 2.77 -3.47
C THR A 422 7.81 3.23 -4.77
N TYR A 423 6.78 2.52 -5.27
CA TYR A 423 6.09 2.94 -6.51
C TYR A 423 5.30 4.22 -6.32
N VAL A 424 4.68 4.43 -5.15
CA VAL A 424 3.93 5.65 -4.83
C VAL A 424 4.87 6.85 -4.83
N ILE A 425 6.00 6.74 -4.12
CA ILE A 425 7.03 7.79 -4.04
C ILE A 425 7.59 8.14 -5.43
N LEU A 426 7.92 7.13 -6.23
CA LEU A 426 8.40 7.34 -7.60
C LEU A 426 7.35 7.98 -8.51
N SER A 427 6.09 7.55 -8.41
CA SER A 427 4.99 8.13 -9.19
C SER A 427 4.69 9.57 -8.80
N GLN A 428 4.77 9.91 -7.51
CA GLN A 428 4.64 11.29 -7.02
C GLN A 428 5.76 12.18 -7.57
N ALA A 429 7.02 11.74 -7.49
CA ALA A 429 8.15 12.50 -8.02
C ALA A 429 8.07 12.67 -9.54
N LEU A 430 7.77 11.59 -10.28
CA LEU A 430 7.66 11.64 -11.73
C LEU A 430 6.51 12.55 -12.17
N SER A 431 5.30 12.39 -11.61
CA SER A 431 4.16 13.26 -11.94
C SER A 431 4.42 14.71 -11.55
N SER A 432 5.07 14.98 -10.42
CA SER A 432 5.44 16.35 -10.03
C SER A 432 6.41 16.96 -11.04
N ALA A 433 7.41 16.20 -11.51
CA ALA A 433 8.37 16.71 -12.50
C ALA A 433 7.73 17.00 -13.87
N LEU A 434 6.67 16.27 -14.23
CA LEU A 434 5.95 16.44 -15.49
C LEU A 434 4.86 17.52 -15.43
N TYR A 435 4.14 17.64 -14.31
CA TYR A 435 2.93 18.48 -14.23
C TYR A 435 3.01 19.60 -13.19
N ALA A 436 3.74 19.41 -12.10
CA ALA A 436 3.87 20.38 -11.02
C ALA A 436 5.36 20.71 -10.72
N PRO A 437 6.13 21.18 -11.73
CA PRO A 437 7.58 21.30 -11.60
C PRO A 437 8.03 22.23 -10.46
N SER A 438 7.22 23.21 -10.08
CA SER A 438 7.46 24.09 -8.94
C SER A 438 7.62 23.35 -7.60
N LEU A 439 7.05 22.16 -7.47
CA LEU A 439 7.19 21.31 -6.27
C LEU A 439 8.51 20.52 -6.22
N ILE A 440 9.23 20.36 -7.33
CA ILE A 440 10.37 19.43 -7.41
C ILE A 440 11.63 20.00 -8.07
N GLU A 441 11.57 21.16 -8.71
CA GLU A 441 12.66 21.75 -9.49
C GLU A 441 13.99 21.83 -8.72
N LYS A 442 13.94 22.10 -7.40
CA LYS A 442 15.13 22.18 -6.53
C LYS A 442 15.36 20.90 -5.74
N GLU A 443 14.31 20.44 -5.07
CA GLU A 443 14.16 19.20 -4.34
C GLU A 443 12.66 19.04 -4.07
N MET A 444 12.23 17.89 -3.55
CA MET A 444 10.86 17.75 -3.04
C MET A 444 10.87 16.90 -1.78
N SER A 445 10.35 17.46 -0.69
CA SER A 445 10.14 16.69 0.53
C SER A 445 8.81 15.96 0.46
N ILE A 446 8.82 14.67 0.78
CA ILE A 446 7.63 13.81 0.77
C ILE A 446 7.53 13.14 2.14
N LEU A 447 6.41 13.34 2.81
CA LEU A 447 6.10 12.68 4.08
C LEU A 447 4.80 11.90 3.95
N HIS A 448 4.82 10.66 4.41
CA HIS A 448 3.61 9.86 4.59
C HIS A 448 3.38 9.60 6.07
N PHE A 449 2.18 9.88 6.56
CA PHE A 449 1.76 9.53 7.92
C PHE A 449 0.29 9.09 7.94
N HIS A 450 -0.07 8.29 8.93
CA HIS A 450 -1.41 7.68 9.05
C HIS A 450 -2.38 8.57 9.82
N GLY A 451 -2.57 9.76 9.27
CA GLY A 451 -3.46 10.79 9.77
C GLY A 451 -4.03 11.60 8.61
N TYR A 452 -4.88 12.56 8.94
CA TYR A 452 -5.50 13.43 7.94
C TYR A 452 -5.48 14.88 8.46
N PRO A 453 -5.08 15.86 7.63
CA PRO A 453 -5.14 17.27 8.03
C PRO A 453 -6.59 17.77 8.05
N ASP A 454 -6.87 18.67 8.98
CA ASP A 454 -8.04 19.53 8.97
C ASP A 454 -8.05 20.34 7.65
N PRO A 455 -9.15 20.39 6.90
CA PRO A 455 -9.17 21.20 5.69
C PRO A 455 -8.88 22.69 5.90
N CYS A 456 -9.09 23.24 7.10
CA CYS A 456 -8.70 24.62 7.43
C CYS A 456 -7.18 24.82 7.56
N TRP A 457 -6.40 23.73 7.58
CA TRP A 457 -4.94 23.80 7.60
C TRP A 457 -4.38 24.39 6.30
N PHE A 458 -5.00 24.09 5.15
CA PHE A 458 -4.52 24.52 3.83
C PHE A 458 -4.72 26.03 3.62
N ARG A 459 -3.75 26.67 2.95
CA ARG A 459 -3.74 28.12 2.66
C ARG A 459 -3.46 28.38 1.20
N GLY A 460 -4.17 29.34 0.57
CA GLY A 460 -3.82 29.86 -0.76
C GLY A 460 -3.47 28.77 -1.77
N SER A 461 -2.19 28.73 -2.18
CA SER A 461 -1.56 27.79 -3.12
C SER A 461 -1.25 26.38 -2.55
N GLU A 462 -1.93 25.96 -1.46
CA GLU A 462 -1.80 24.65 -0.83
C GLU A 462 -3.08 23.85 -1.07
N HIS A 463 -2.96 22.62 -1.57
CA HIS A 463 -4.11 21.84 -2.05
C HIS A 463 -4.13 20.42 -1.48
N HIS A 464 -5.29 19.79 -1.54
CA HIS A 464 -5.45 18.36 -1.29
C HIS A 464 -6.21 17.68 -2.43
N ALA A 465 -5.89 16.41 -2.67
CA ALA A 465 -6.54 15.60 -3.71
C ALA A 465 -6.69 14.14 -3.26
N GLY A 466 -7.57 13.39 -3.93
CA GLY A 466 -7.70 11.94 -3.73
C GLY A 466 -8.57 11.47 -2.55
N ALA A 467 -9.16 12.38 -1.76
CA ALA A 467 -9.95 12.00 -0.57
C ALA A 467 -11.15 11.08 -0.88
N ARG A 468 -11.69 11.13 -2.11
CA ARG A 468 -12.79 10.26 -2.57
C ARG A 468 -12.32 9.04 -3.36
N ASN A 469 -11.02 8.89 -3.58
CA ASN A 469 -10.52 7.72 -4.30
C ASN A 469 -10.78 6.44 -3.50
N PRO A 470 -10.92 5.29 -4.19
CA PRO A 470 -10.99 3.98 -3.53
C PRO A 470 -9.82 3.73 -2.58
N SER A 471 -10.10 3.08 -1.45
CA SER A 471 -9.10 2.78 -0.42
C SER A 471 -8.26 1.57 -0.82
N LEU A 472 -7.03 1.82 -1.25
CA LEU A 472 -6.10 0.75 -1.64
C LEU A 472 -5.11 0.42 -0.52
N PRO A 473 -4.49 -0.77 -0.55
CA PRO A 473 -3.37 -1.07 0.32
C PRO A 473 -2.11 -0.30 -0.06
N CYS A 474 -1.25 -0.04 0.92
CA CYS A 474 0.05 0.60 0.73
C CYS A 474 0.93 -0.16 -0.28
N GLY A 475 1.76 0.58 -1.01
CA GLY A 475 2.73 0.02 -1.96
C GLY A 475 2.15 -0.68 -3.20
N THR A 476 0.85 -0.57 -3.46
CA THR A 476 0.23 -1.16 -4.66
C THR A 476 0.46 -0.30 -5.90
N VAL A 477 0.39 -0.93 -7.07
CA VAL A 477 0.48 -0.22 -8.37
C VAL A 477 -0.70 0.73 -8.52
N GLU A 478 -1.88 0.27 -8.11
CA GLU A 478 -3.12 1.02 -8.14
C GLU A 478 -3.02 2.28 -7.26
N ALA A 479 -2.43 2.20 -6.06
CA ALA A 479 -2.22 3.36 -5.20
C ALA A 479 -1.26 4.37 -5.82
N ALA A 480 -0.17 3.89 -6.43
CA ALA A 480 0.79 4.75 -7.12
C ALA A 480 0.18 5.47 -8.33
N LEU A 481 -0.67 4.77 -9.09
CA LEU A 481 -1.44 5.32 -10.19
C LEU A 481 -2.42 6.41 -9.72
N LEU A 482 -3.14 6.19 -8.62
CA LEU A 482 -4.02 7.23 -8.04
C LEU A 482 -3.25 8.47 -7.59
N ASN A 483 -2.07 8.30 -6.99
CA ASN A 483 -1.22 9.43 -6.58
C ASN A 483 -0.71 10.21 -7.81
N TYR A 484 -0.26 9.51 -8.86
CA TYR A 484 0.13 10.13 -10.13
C TYR A 484 -1.01 10.98 -10.71
N SER A 485 -2.20 10.39 -10.78
CA SER A 485 -3.41 11.04 -11.28
C SER A 485 -3.80 12.27 -10.46
N ALA A 486 -3.71 12.19 -9.13
CA ALA A 486 -4.05 13.29 -8.24
C ALA A 486 -3.11 14.50 -8.40
N VAL A 487 -1.81 14.26 -8.66
CA VAL A 487 -0.86 15.35 -8.99
C VAL A 487 -1.23 16.00 -10.31
N TYR A 488 -1.49 15.19 -11.35
CA TYR A 488 -1.94 15.68 -12.66
C TYR A 488 -3.21 16.54 -12.56
N GLU A 489 -4.25 16.03 -11.88
CA GLU A 489 -5.52 16.75 -11.73
C GLU A 489 -5.35 18.08 -10.99
N THR A 490 -4.54 18.07 -9.92
CA THR A 490 -4.28 19.29 -9.14
C THR A 490 -3.55 20.33 -9.98
N ALA A 491 -2.52 19.91 -10.73
CA ALA A 491 -1.75 20.78 -11.61
C ALA A 491 -2.62 21.37 -12.73
N THR A 492 -3.48 20.55 -13.35
CA THR A 492 -4.41 21.02 -14.39
C THR A 492 -5.43 22.02 -13.86
N GLN A 493 -5.91 21.84 -12.62
CA GLN A 493 -6.90 22.73 -12.00
C GLN A 493 -6.30 24.04 -11.49
N ASN A 494 -5.07 24.03 -10.98
CA ASN A 494 -4.49 25.16 -10.24
C ASN A 494 -3.27 25.79 -10.95
N GLY A 495 -2.82 25.21 -12.06
CA GLY A 495 -1.62 25.66 -12.77
C GLY A 495 -0.33 25.35 -12.01
N SER A 496 0.67 26.22 -12.17
CA SER A 496 2.02 26.02 -11.63
C SER A 496 2.22 26.56 -10.20
N ASP A 497 1.26 27.32 -9.64
CA ASP A 497 1.37 27.87 -8.28
C ASP A 497 0.87 26.86 -7.24
N ILE A 498 1.65 25.79 -7.04
CA ILE A 498 1.40 24.79 -6.00
C ILE A 498 2.58 24.80 -5.03
N LYS A 499 2.33 25.18 -3.77
CA LYS A 499 3.35 25.26 -2.70
C LYS A 499 3.31 24.09 -1.75
N LEU A 500 2.19 23.37 -1.70
CA LEU A 500 2.04 22.15 -0.94
C LEU A 500 0.93 21.33 -1.56
N LEU A 501 1.15 20.02 -1.65
CA LEU A 501 0.14 19.09 -2.10
C LEU A 501 -0.02 17.94 -1.11
N CYS A 502 -1.23 17.77 -0.58
CA CYS A 502 -1.60 16.66 0.27
C CYS A 502 -2.41 15.63 -0.53
N LEU A 503 -1.79 14.50 -0.86
CA LEU A 503 -2.44 13.39 -1.53
C LEU A 503 -3.05 12.46 -0.48
N VAL A 504 -4.38 12.43 -0.45
CA VAL A 504 -5.17 11.67 0.53
C VAL A 504 -5.37 10.24 0.05
N GLU A 505 -4.98 9.29 0.89
CA GLU A 505 -5.22 7.86 0.70
C GLU A 505 -6.29 7.42 1.71
N SER A 506 -7.53 7.28 1.25
CA SER A 506 -8.67 6.87 2.08
C SER A 506 -8.37 5.62 2.90
N ASP A 507 -8.72 5.62 4.19
CA ASP A 507 -8.47 4.53 5.15
C ASP A 507 -7.01 4.00 5.15
N HIS A 508 -6.06 4.93 5.08
CA HIS A 508 -4.62 4.69 5.15
C HIS A 508 -3.88 5.88 5.76
N GLY A 509 -3.86 7.03 5.07
CA GLY A 509 -3.13 8.21 5.52
C GLY A 509 -3.04 9.28 4.43
N VAL A 510 -2.00 10.11 4.52
CA VAL A 510 -1.74 11.16 3.54
C VAL A 510 -0.26 11.22 3.17
N ASN A 511 0.01 11.53 1.91
CA ASN A 511 1.33 11.95 1.46
C ASN A 511 1.33 13.48 1.33
N VAL A 512 2.22 14.16 2.03
CA VAL A 512 2.37 15.62 1.96
C VAL A 512 3.67 15.94 1.22
N LEU A 513 3.52 16.65 0.10
CA LEU A 513 4.59 17.05 -0.80
C LEU A 513 4.85 18.55 -0.63
N GLY A 514 6.11 18.92 -0.45
CA GLY A 514 6.54 20.32 -0.35
C GLY A 514 7.82 20.59 -1.16
N PRO A 515 8.01 21.83 -1.62
CA PRO A 515 9.10 22.22 -2.52
C PRO A 515 10.49 22.21 -1.88
N ASP A 516 10.55 22.19 -0.54
CA ASP A 516 11.77 22.06 0.24
C ASP A 516 11.46 21.55 1.65
N ARG A 517 12.53 21.16 2.35
CA ARG A 517 12.48 20.67 3.73
C ARG A 517 11.91 21.72 4.69
N GLU A 518 12.41 22.94 4.63
CA GLU A 518 12.12 24.01 5.59
C GLU A 518 10.63 24.37 5.61
N TYR A 519 10.05 24.57 4.43
CA TYR A 519 8.62 24.89 4.27
C TYR A 519 7.76 23.78 4.86
N LEU A 520 8.05 22.53 4.50
CA LEU A 520 7.23 21.40 4.90
C LEU A 520 7.30 21.15 6.41
N VAL A 521 8.50 21.21 7.00
CA VAL A 521 8.70 21.12 8.45
C VAL A 521 7.93 22.21 9.17
N GLN A 522 8.04 23.48 8.73
CA GLN A 522 7.32 24.58 9.36
C GLN A 522 5.80 24.38 9.33
N ARG A 523 5.24 23.95 8.19
CA ARG A 523 3.80 23.75 8.05
C ARG A 523 3.27 22.59 8.89
N LEU A 524 4.02 21.51 8.99
CA LEU A 524 3.67 20.34 9.81
C LEU A 524 3.79 20.63 11.30
N LEU A 525 4.85 21.31 11.75
CA LEU A 525 5.01 21.73 13.15
C LEU A 525 3.86 22.65 13.59
N ALA A 526 3.54 23.66 12.79
CA ALA A 526 2.41 24.56 13.07
C ALA A 526 1.10 23.76 13.13
N GLY A 527 0.81 22.96 12.10
CA GLY A 527 -0.43 22.18 12.02
C GLY A 527 -0.59 21.16 13.16
N SER A 528 0.47 20.48 13.57
CA SER A 528 0.46 19.56 14.71
C SER A 528 0.23 20.32 16.03
N SER A 529 0.97 21.42 16.27
CA SER A 529 0.83 22.21 17.50
C SER A 529 -0.54 22.88 17.67
N GLU A 530 -1.19 23.25 16.56
CA GLU A 530 -2.53 23.85 16.53
C GLU A 530 -3.65 22.79 16.54
N GLY A 531 -3.30 21.49 16.49
CA GLY A 531 -4.26 20.39 16.48
C GLY A 531 -4.98 20.19 15.14
N HIS A 532 -4.49 20.82 14.06
CA HIS A 532 -5.00 20.67 12.70
C HIS A 532 -4.42 19.45 11.97
N ILE A 533 -3.34 18.84 12.48
CA ILE A 533 -2.81 17.58 11.95
C ILE A 533 -2.67 16.59 13.10
N LEU A 534 -3.35 15.45 12.97
CA LEU A 534 -3.38 14.40 13.97
C LEU A 534 -3.33 13.04 13.27
N LEU A 535 -2.85 12.02 13.98
CA LEU A 535 -2.99 10.63 13.55
C LEU A 535 -4.46 10.18 13.65
N GLY A 536 -4.80 9.14 12.86
CA GLY A 536 -6.14 8.57 12.81
C GLY A 536 -7.12 9.29 11.88
N GLY A 537 -8.31 8.72 11.74
CA GLY A 537 -9.31 9.06 10.71
C GLY A 537 -10.11 10.35 10.90
N LYS A 538 -9.82 11.16 11.93
CA LYS A 538 -10.68 12.27 12.40
C LYS A 538 -11.15 13.22 11.29
N TYR A 539 -10.23 13.69 10.45
CA TYR A 539 -10.51 14.71 9.44
C TYR A 539 -10.86 14.15 8.04
N LEU A 540 -10.74 12.83 7.82
CA LEU A 540 -11.06 12.22 6.53
C LEU A 540 -12.49 12.50 6.04
N PRO A 541 -13.55 12.41 6.88
CA PRO A 541 -14.91 12.74 6.44
C PRO A 541 -15.06 14.20 5.97
N MET A 542 -14.32 15.14 6.58
CA MET A 542 -14.35 16.55 6.20
C MET A 542 -13.67 16.78 4.85
N LEU A 543 -12.50 16.18 4.63
CA LEU A 543 -11.79 16.23 3.35
C LEU A 543 -12.66 15.64 2.22
N LYS A 544 -13.31 14.50 2.47
CA LYS A 544 -14.25 13.88 1.52
C LYS A 544 -15.39 14.81 1.12
N ARG A 545 -15.97 15.54 2.08
CA ARG A 545 -17.07 16.50 1.81
C ARG A 545 -16.61 17.70 1.00
N GLN A 546 -15.45 18.27 1.29
CA GLN A 546 -14.94 19.42 0.53
C GLN A 546 -14.60 19.07 -0.92
N SER A 547 -14.08 17.85 -1.16
CA SER A 547 -13.85 17.36 -2.53
C SER A 547 -15.13 17.20 -3.38
N VAL A 548 -16.33 17.31 -2.79
CA VAL A 548 -17.61 17.36 -3.54
C VAL A 548 -17.99 18.79 -3.93
N ALA A 549 -17.56 19.79 -3.16
CA ALA A 549 -17.88 21.19 -3.43
C ALA A 549 -16.93 21.83 -4.47
N SER A 550 -15.81 21.16 -4.77
CA SER A 550 -14.79 21.57 -5.73
C SER A 550 -14.86 20.81 -7.07
N GLN A 551 -15.86 19.95 -7.25
CA GLN A 551 -16.24 19.29 -8.52
C GLN A 551 -17.57 19.88 -8.98
#